data_AF-A0A1S3RM53-F1
#
_entry.id   AF-A0A1S3RM53-F1
#
_cell.length_a   1.000
_cell.length_b   1.000
_cell.length_c   1.000
_cell.angle_alpha   90.00
_cell.angle_beta   90.00
_cell.angle_gamma   90.00
#
_symmetry.space_group_name_H-M   'P 1'
#
loop_
_entity.id
_entity.type
_entity.pdbx_description
1 polymer ?
#
loop_
_entity_poly.entity_id
_entity_poly.type
_entity_poly.pdbx_seq_one_letter_code
_entity_poly.pdbx_strand_id
1 'polypeptide(L)'
;MHFDYTVALSTMTKISIHLSDQIRAFRRKGKSTEDISKILLDLGITVTDSAIRKHYRQMPVLRRTRKPRKMNSKTIQAIYSLIDEDDERSAKEIRNLLASRNNINIALITVRRQLKKLGWIYKNKARFDPMKKRMVPKKAAIIDGGPARYHSAQLMKLHMEQIQTLKTDIESLKADQQKEKHSLRAEIRATADALVQSQVALTECQAALVESQTENGSLKRAREEMMESQSMPIHVSSGTPPPTGSSSVHPDISIPRLTPERNELLTEHSMGRPDRYALLLFQECVSKERYHEWAQNTNWDGSRGKFGLPVNLRVFIMKNVSQMFLSLSDATRKSIKDRLNEYLRKPRKSGYGMACFP
;
A
#
# COMPACT_ATOMS: atom_id res chain seq x y z
N MET A 1 -55.63 22.60 -2.51
CA MET A 1 -54.61 21.52 -2.50
C MET A 1 -53.85 21.59 -3.82
N HIS A 2 -52.71 22.28 -3.84
CA HIS A 2 -51.80 22.28 -4.98
C HIS A 2 -50.63 21.38 -4.60
N PHE A 3 -50.49 20.26 -5.32
CA PHE A 3 -49.30 19.44 -5.26
C PHE A 3 -48.31 20.01 -6.28
N ASP A 4 -47.33 20.76 -5.79
CA ASP A 4 -46.19 21.19 -6.58
C ASP A 4 -45.29 19.98 -6.86
N TYR A 5 -45.46 19.39 -8.05
CA TYR A 5 -44.48 18.49 -8.64
C TYR A 5 -43.34 19.33 -9.25
N THR A 6 -42.42 19.80 -8.43
CA THR A 6 -41.12 20.27 -8.91
C THR A 6 -40.28 19.07 -9.35
N VAL A 7 -40.47 18.63 -10.60
CA VAL A 7 -39.55 17.73 -11.30
C VAL A 7 -38.29 18.53 -11.61
N ALA A 8 -37.37 18.59 -10.65
CA ALA A 8 -36.02 19.06 -10.90
C ALA A 8 -35.38 18.16 -11.96
N LEU A 9 -35.08 18.73 -13.13
CA LEU A 9 -34.28 18.10 -14.18
C LEU A 9 -32.87 17.83 -13.64
N SER A 10 -32.72 16.72 -12.91
CA SER A 10 -31.45 16.29 -12.35
C SER A 10 -30.55 15.82 -13.49
N THR A 11 -29.54 16.62 -13.81
CA THR A 11 -28.50 16.27 -14.78
C THR A 11 -27.82 14.98 -14.35
N MET A 12 -27.89 13.92 -15.17
CA MET A 12 -27.27 12.64 -14.82
C MET A 12 -25.77 12.77 -14.60
N THR A 13 -25.36 12.68 -13.34
CA THR A 13 -23.97 12.80 -12.92
C THR A 13 -23.20 11.59 -13.44
N LYS A 14 -22.08 11.84 -14.13
CA LYS A 14 -21.13 10.76 -14.46
C LYS A 14 -20.63 10.16 -13.14
N ILE A 15 -20.92 8.88 -12.92
CA ILE A 15 -20.46 8.12 -11.75
C ILE A 15 -18.93 8.16 -11.72
N SER A 16 -18.36 8.71 -10.63
CA SER A 16 -16.91 8.77 -10.44
C SER A 16 -16.34 7.36 -10.25
N ILE A 17 -15.02 7.20 -10.43
CA ILE A 17 -14.35 5.90 -10.21
C ILE A 17 -14.58 5.42 -8.77
N HIS A 18 -14.44 6.33 -7.81
CA HIS A 18 -14.69 6.04 -6.39
C HIS A 18 -16.13 5.56 -6.13
N LEU A 19 -17.12 6.23 -6.72
CA LEU A 19 -18.53 5.85 -6.58
C LEU A 19 -18.81 4.50 -7.25
N SER A 20 -18.17 4.21 -8.38
CA SER A 20 -18.22 2.89 -9.02
C SER A 20 -17.70 1.78 -8.10
N ASP A 21 -16.61 2.03 -7.39
CA ASP A 21 -16.03 1.05 -6.46
C ASP A 21 -16.89 0.85 -5.22
N GLN A 22 -17.53 1.92 -4.71
CA GLN A 22 -18.54 1.83 -3.66
C GLN A 22 -19.76 1.00 -4.10
N ILE A 23 -20.29 1.23 -5.30
CA ILE A 23 -21.39 0.44 -5.87
C ILE A 23 -21.01 -1.05 -5.95
N ARG A 24 -19.78 -1.36 -6.38
CA ARG A 24 -19.26 -2.74 -6.40
C ARG A 24 -19.09 -3.32 -4.99
N ALA A 25 -18.66 -2.52 -4.03
CA ALA A 25 -18.53 -2.93 -2.64
C ALA A 25 -19.90 -3.23 -2.00
N PHE A 26 -20.90 -2.37 -2.20
CA PHE A 26 -22.27 -2.63 -1.73
C PHE A 26 -22.85 -3.90 -2.34
N ARG A 27 -22.59 -4.15 -3.63
CA ARG A 27 -23.04 -5.38 -4.28
C ARG A 27 -22.33 -6.63 -3.73
N ARG A 28 -21.04 -6.56 -3.43
CA ARG A 28 -20.29 -7.65 -2.74
C ARG A 28 -20.84 -7.93 -1.34
N LYS A 29 -21.32 -6.89 -0.65
CA LYS A 29 -22.02 -7.00 0.66
C LYS A 29 -23.47 -7.49 0.54
N GLY A 30 -23.92 -7.91 -0.65
CA GLY A 30 -25.25 -8.49 -0.84
C GLY A 30 -26.39 -7.49 -1.01
N LYS A 31 -26.12 -6.17 -1.06
CA LYS A 31 -27.20 -5.16 -1.21
C LYS A 31 -27.91 -5.27 -2.57
N SER A 32 -29.23 -5.07 -2.56
CA SER A 32 -30.02 -5.03 -3.79
C SER A 32 -29.74 -3.75 -4.59
N THR A 33 -30.16 -3.72 -5.85
CA THR A 33 -30.02 -2.51 -6.67
C THR A 33 -30.83 -1.34 -6.11
N GLU A 34 -32.01 -1.64 -5.57
CA GLU A 34 -32.91 -0.66 -4.94
C GLU A 34 -32.29 -0.08 -3.67
N ASP A 35 -31.68 -0.93 -2.83
CA ASP A 35 -30.97 -0.48 -1.62
C ASP A 35 -29.81 0.44 -1.95
N ILE A 36 -29.03 0.09 -2.98
CA ILE A 36 -27.92 0.92 -3.46
C ILE A 36 -28.45 2.25 -3.98
N SER A 37 -29.54 2.24 -4.76
CA SER A 37 -30.19 3.45 -5.28
C SER A 37 -30.64 4.37 -4.14
N LYS A 38 -31.27 3.81 -3.10
CA LYS A 38 -31.71 4.54 -1.91
C LYS A 38 -30.53 5.15 -1.14
N ILE A 39 -29.47 4.39 -0.89
CA ILE A 39 -28.24 4.89 -0.23
C ILE A 39 -27.61 6.04 -1.02
N LEU A 40 -27.58 5.93 -2.35
CA LEU A 40 -27.02 6.99 -3.19
C LEU A 40 -27.90 8.24 -3.18
N LEU A 41 -29.22 8.07 -3.14
CA LEU A 41 -30.18 9.16 -3.03
C LEU A 41 -30.06 9.89 -1.69
N ASP A 42 -29.86 9.16 -0.58
CA ASP A 42 -29.60 9.73 0.75
C ASP A 42 -28.31 10.57 0.78
N LEU A 43 -27.33 10.23 -0.06
CA LEU A 43 -26.09 10.99 -0.25
C LEU A 43 -26.25 12.13 -1.28
N GLY A 44 -27.46 12.40 -1.76
CA GLY A 44 -27.76 13.44 -2.75
C GLY A 44 -27.35 13.10 -4.18
N ILE A 45 -27.08 11.81 -4.47
CA ILE A 45 -26.61 11.35 -5.78
C ILE A 45 -27.74 10.62 -6.50
N THR A 46 -28.33 11.27 -7.51
CA THR A 46 -29.36 10.66 -8.35
C THR A 46 -28.72 9.78 -9.43
N VAL A 47 -28.89 8.45 -9.32
CA VAL A 47 -28.37 7.48 -10.29
C VAL A 47 -29.50 6.53 -10.70
N THR A 48 -29.59 6.20 -11.98
CA THR A 48 -30.56 5.17 -12.43
C THR A 48 -30.07 3.77 -12.08
N ASP A 49 -31.02 2.88 -11.78
CA ASP A 49 -30.74 1.47 -11.55
C ASP A 49 -29.98 0.81 -12.72
N SER A 50 -30.22 1.26 -13.95
CA SER A 50 -29.49 0.80 -15.14
C SER A 50 -28.01 1.17 -15.09
N ALA A 51 -27.70 2.39 -14.65
CA ALA A 51 -26.32 2.83 -14.46
C ALA A 51 -25.64 2.05 -13.32
N ILE A 52 -26.32 1.88 -12.18
CA ILE A 52 -25.86 1.03 -11.05
C ILE A 52 -25.54 -0.39 -11.54
N ARG A 53 -26.46 -1.02 -12.29
CA ARG A 53 -26.27 -2.36 -12.89
C ARG A 53 -25.04 -2.46 -13.78
N LYS A 54 -24.67 -1.40 -14.50
CA LYS A 54 -23.50 -1.39 -15.38
C LYS A 54 -22.17 -1.56 -14.63
N HIS A 55 -22.10 -1.14 -13.37
CA HIS A 55 -20.85 -1.14 -12.61
C HIS A 55 -20.47 -2.51 -12.02
N TYR A 56 -21.42 -3.41 -11.80
CA TYR A 56 -21.17 -4.79 -11.32
C TYR A 56 -21.52 -5.88 -12.33
N ARG A 57 -21.91 -5.54 -13.57
CA ARG A 57 -21.89 -6.51 -14.67
C ARG A 57 -20.43 -6.92 -14.92
N GLN A 58 -20.16 -8.22 -14.90
CA GLN A 58 -18.83 -8.85 -14.95
C GLN A 58 -18.01 -8.60 -16.24
N MET A 59 -18.48 -7.72 -17.14
CA MET A 59 -17.78 -7.42 -18.39
C MET A 59 -17.17 -6.03 -18.31
N PRO A 60 -15.83 -5.87 -18.39
CA PRO A 60 -15.25 -4.56 -18.63
C PRO A 60 -15.85 -4.04 -19.93
N VAL A 61 -16.63 -2.95 -19.85
CA VAL A 61 -17.15 -2.30 -21.04
C VAL A 61 -15.94 -1.74 -21.78
N LEU A 62 -15.42 -2.50 -22.75
CA LEU A 62 -14.40 -2.03 -23.66
C LEU A 62 -14.91 -0.72 -24.26
N ARG A 63 -14.26 0.39 -23.90
CA ARG A 63 -14.55 1.70 -24.49
C ARG A 63 -14.58 1.48 -26.00
N ARG A 64 -15.64 1.95 -26.67
CA ARG A 64 -15.82 1.83 -28.13
C ARG A 64 -14.47 2.11 -28.81
N THR A 65 -13.78 1.04 -29.20
CA THR A 65 -12.51 1.17 -29.89
C THR A 65 -12.89 1.64 -31.28
N ARG A 66 -12.48 2.87 -31.63
CA ARG A 66 -12.65 3.33 -33.00
C ARG A 66 -11.84 2.39 -33.87
N LYS A 67 -12.51 1.60 -34.73
CA LYS A 67 -11.82 0.78 -35.72
C LYS A 67 -10.86 1.69 -36.51
N PRO A 68 -9.57 1.34 -36.61
CA PRO A 68 -8.60 2.19 -37.28
C PRO A 68 -8.99 2.34 -38.75
N ARG A 69 -9.45 3.53 -39.15
CA ARG A 69 -10.00 3.79 -40.50
C ARG A 69 -8.97 3.55 -41.62
N LYS A 70 -7.71 3.90 -41.39
CA LYS A 70 -6.63 3.87 -42.40
C LYS A 70 -5.60 2.76 -42.21
N MET A 71 -5.69 2.01 -41.11
CA MET A 71 -4.72 0.98 -40.75
C MET A 71 -5.51 -0.30 -40.43
N ASN A 72 -6.16 -0.84 -41.46
CA ASN A 72 -6.93 -2.07 -41.38
C ASN A 72 -5.99 -3.29 -41.42
N SER A 73 -6.51 -4.48 -41.10
CA SER A 73 -5.70 -5.71 -41.07
C SER A 73 -5.01 -5.98 -42.41
N LYS A 74 -5.71 -5.77 -43.53
CA LYS A 74 -5.19 -5.92 -44.89
C LYS A 74 -3.99 -5.02 -45.17
N THR A 75 -4.05 -3.76 -44.73
CA THR A 75 -2.95 -2.78 -44.85
C THR A 75 -1.75 -3.23 -44.04
N ILE A 76 -1.98 -3.68 -42.80
CA ILE A 76 -0.92 -4.14 -41.91
C ILE A 76 -0.21 -5.36 -42.52
N GLN A 77 -0.98 -6.33 -43.04
CA GLN A 77 -0.44 -7.51 -43.72
C GLN A 77 0.36 -7.13 -44.98
N ALA A 78 -0.16 -6.22 -45.81
CA ALA A 78 0.57 -5.75 -46.99
C ALA A 78 1.89 -5.05 -46.61
N ILE A 79 1.89 -4.26 -45.54
CA ILE A 79 3.13 -3.67 -45.00
C ILE A 79 4.12 -4.76 -44.59
N TYR A 80 3.67 -5.82 -43.90
CA TYR A 80 4.54 -6.92 -43.50
C TYR A 80 5.12 -7.66 -44.71
N SER A 81 4.30 -8.03 -45.68
CA SER A 81 4.79 -8.71 -46.89
C SER A 81 5.84 -7.89 -47.64
N LEU A 82 5.67 -6.57 -47.72
CA LEU A 82 6.64 -5.69 -48.40
C LEU A 82 7.95 -5.51 -47.62
N ILE A 83 7.93 -5.68 -46.30
CA ILE A 83 9.10 -5.64 -45.42
C ILE A 83 9.84 -6.98 -45.46
N ASP A 84 9.11 -8.09 -45.45
CA ASP A 84 9.70 -9.44 -45.49
C ASP A 84 10.40 -9.70 -46.83
N GLU A 85 9.98 -9.02 -47.91
CA GLU A 85 10.65 -9.05 -49.21
C GLU A 85 12.01 -8.33 -49.24
N ASP A 86 12.15 -7.24 -48.48
CA ASP A 86 13.34 -6.39 -48.48
C ASP A 86 13.33 -5.47 -47.26
N ASP A 87 14.24 -5.76 -46.34
CA ASP A 87 14.36 -5.11 -45.05
C ASP A 87 15.12 -3.78 -45.12
N GLU A 88 15.57 -3.34 -46.30
CA GLU A 88 16.25 -2.05 -46.47
C GLU A 88 15.32 -0.97 -47.07
N ARG A 89 14.08 -1.30 -47.45
CA ARG A 89 13.17 -0.34 -48.10
C ARG A 89 12.92 0.91 -47.28
N SER A 90 12.90 2.05 -47.96
CA SER A 90 12.49 3.30 -47.34
C SER A 90 10.98 3.32 -47.09
N ALA A 91 10.53 4.07 -46.07
CA ALA A 91 9.09 4.24 -45.82
C ALA A 91 8.33 4.85 -47.02
N LYS A 92 9.04 5.56 -47.92
CA LYS A 92 8.49 6.12 -49.15
C LYS A 92 8.30 5.03 -50.21
N GLU A 93 9.28 4.14 -50.39
CA GLU A 93 9.13 2.99 -51.28
C GLU A 93 7.99 2.10 -50.83
N ILE A 94 7.91 1.76 -49.53
CA ILE A 94 6.80 0.96 -48.99
C ILE A 94 5.46 1.63 -49.28
N ARG A 95 5.35 2.95 -49.10
CA ARG A 95 4.12 3.69 -49.45
C ARG A 95 3.80 3.58 -50.95
N ASN A 96 4.79 3.77 -51.81
CA ASN A 96 4.60 3.73 -53.26
C ASN A 96 4.17 2.33 -53.72
N LEU A 97 4.78 1.28 -53.15
CA LEU A 97 4.44 -0.12 -53.40
C LEU A 97 3.05 -0.49 -52.89
N LEU A 98 2.64 0.01 -51.72
CA LEU A 98 1.26 -0.14 -51.25
C LEU A 98 0.25 0.50 -52.21
N ALA A 99 0.58 1.66 -52.77
CA ALA A 99 -0.27 2.34 -53.74
C ALA A 99 -0.32 1.59 -55.08
N SER A 100 0.81 1.11 -55.60
CA SER A 100 0.89 0.45 -56.91
C SER A 100 0.44 -1.02 -56.90
N ARG A 101 0.89 -1.82 -55.92
CA ARG A 101 0.65 -3.28 -55.88
C ARG A 101 -0.62 -3.65 -55.13
N ASN A 102 -0.98 -2.90 -54.10
CA ASN A 102 -2.11 -3.24 -53.23
C ASN A 102 -3.31 -2.30 -53.38
N ASN A 103 -3.19 -1.23 -54.19
CA ASN A 103 -4.17 -0.16 -54.32
C ASN A 103 -4.54 0.49 -52.97
N ILE A 104 -3.55 0.62 -52.09
CA ILE A 104 -3.71 1.17 -50.73
C ILE A 104 -3.04 2.54 -50.68
N ASN A 105 -3.85 3.60 -50.74
CA ASN A 105 -3.35 4.97 -50.63
C ASN A 105 -3.31 5.42 -49.15
N ILE A 106 -2.11 5.45 -48.59
CA ILE A 106 -1.86 5.86 -47.20
C ILE A 106 -0.83 6.98 -47.16
N ALA A 107 -1.01 7.90 -46.21
CA ALA A 107 -0.06 8.97 -45.98
C ALA A 107 1.29 8.42 -45.49
N LEU A 108 2.40 8.99 -45.98
CA LEU A 108 3.76 8.60 -45.59
C LEU A 108 3.95 8.58 -44.06
N ILE A 109 3.40 9.59 -43.36
CA ILE A 109 3.48 9.67 -41.89
C ILE A 109 2.83 8.48 -41.18
N THR A 110 1.78 7.89 -41.78
CA THR A 110 1.06 6.75 -41.21
C THR A 110 1.89 5.47 -41.36
N VAL A 111 2.54 5.28 -42.51
CA VAL A 111 3.49 4.17 -42.75
C VAL A 111 4.66 4.27 -41.77
N ARG A 112 5.28 5.45 -41.66
CA ARG A 112 6.37 5.73 -40.71
C ARG A 112 6.00 5.42 -39.26
N ARG A 113 4.80 5.85 -38.82
CA ARG A 113 4.29 5.55 -37.48
C ARG A 113 4.14 4.05 -37.24
N GLN A 114 3.67 3.30 -38.24
CA GLN A 114 3.51 1.85 -38.13
C GLN A 114 4.86 1.15 -38.06
N LEU A 115 5.81 1.50 -38.93
CA LEU A 115 7.18 0.97 -38.91
C LEU A 115 7.88 1.26 -37.58
N LYS A 116 7.71 2.46 -37.02
CA LYS A 116 8.24 2.81 -35.70
C LYS A 116 7.68 1.94 -34.58
N LYS A 117 6.38 1.59 -34.61
CA LYS A 117 5.78 0.63 -33.65
C LYS A 117 6.40 -0.75 -33.74
N LEU A 118 6.89 -1.12 -34.93
CA LEU A 118 7.56 -2.39 -35.20
C LEU A 118 9.07 -2.37 -34.86
N GLY A 119 9.58 -1.27 -34.30
CA GLY A 119 10.96 -1.14 -33.87
C GLY A 119 11.94 -0.65 -34.94
N TRP A 120 11.44 -0.12 -36.05
CA TRP A 120 12.27 0.39 -37.14
C TRP A 120 12.75 1.83 -36.92
N ILE A 121 14.00 2.10 -37.30
CA ILE A 121 14.67 3.41 -37.14
C ILE A 121 15.35 3.77 -38.47
N TYR A 122 15.44 5.06 -38.78
CA TYR A 122 16.20 5.55 -39.94
C TYR A 122 17.70 5.35 -39.73
N LYS A 123 18.41 4.92 -40.77
CA LYS A 123 19.88 4.79 -40.70
C LYS A 123 20.57 6.15 -40.52
N ASN A 124 20.09 7.22 -41.16
CA ASN A 124 20.71 8.57 -41.13
C ASN A 124 19.68 9.69 -40.83
N LYS A 125 20.10 10.96 -40.92
CA LYS A 125 19.27 12.17 -40.79
C LYS A 125 18.74 12.71 -42.13
N ALA A 126 18.86 11.96 -43.23
CA ALA A 126 18.47 12.41 -44.56
C ALA A 126 16.97 12.13 -44.86
N ARG A 127 16.44 12.78 -45.91
CA ARG A 127 15.01 12.71 -46.24
C ARG A 127 14.58 11.36 -46.82
N PHE A 128 15.52 10.56 -47.32
CA PHE A 128 15.32 9.28 -48.00
C PHE A 128 16.22 8.20 -47.40
N ASP A 129 15.98 7.87 -46.14
CA ASP A 129 16.78 6.85 -45.48
C ASP A 129 16.10 5.48 -45.48
N PRO A 130 16.85 4.41 -45.81
CA PRO A 130 16.42 3.06 -45.54
C PRO A 130 16.19 2.92 -44.03
N MET A 131 15.15 2.20 -43.65
CA MET A 131 14.91 1.89 -42.24
C MET A 131 15.64 0.60 -41.90
N LYS A 132 16.14 0.46 -40.67
CA LYS A 132 16.59 -0.84 -40.13
C LYS A 132 15.81 -1.17 -38.88
N LYS A 133 15.41 -2.44 -38.76
CA LYS A 133 14.82 -2.95 -37.53
C LYS A 133 15.89 -2.88 -36.46
N ARG A 134 15.62 -2.18 -35.36
CA ARG A 134 16.51 -2.24 -34.20
C ARG A 134 16.55 -3.70 -33.77
N MET A 135 17.70 -4.35 -33.89
CA MET A 135 17.98 -5.59 -33.18
C MET A 135 17.99 -5.25 -31.69
N VAL A 136 16.79 -5.17 -31.09
CA VAL A 136 16.68 -5.44 -29.67
C VAL A 136 17.05 -6.91 -29.56
N PRO A 137 18.03 -7.31 -28.71
CA PRO A 137 18.30 -8.72 -28.49
C PRO A 137 17.04 -9.34 -27.91
N LYS A 138 16.24 -9.92 -28.79
CA LYS A 138 15.15 -10.82 -28.46
C LYS A 138 15.62 -12.19 -28.93
N LYS A 139 15.54 -13.12 -27.98
CA LYS A 139 15.85 -14.54 -28.10
C LYS A 139 15.47 -15.10 -29.48
N ALA A 140 16.40 -15.87 -30.02
CA ALA A 140 16.50 -16.34 -31.39
C ALA A 140 15.25 -17.04 -31.96
N ALA A 141 15.08 -16.94 -33.27
CA ALA A 141 14.44 -17.95 -34.11
C ALA A 141 15.31 -18.18 -35.36
N ILE A 142 15.39 -19.45 -35.75
CA ILE A 142 16.37 -20.14 -36.59
C ILE A 142 15.93 -20.17 -38.08
N ILE A 143 16.87 -20.55 -38.97
CA ILE A 143 16.80 -21.18 -40.33
C ILE A 143 17.55 -20.32 -41.37
N ASP A 144 18.47 -20.75 -42.25
CA ASP A 144 19.28 -21.96 -42.53
C ASP A 144 20.49 -21.42 -43.34
N GLY A 145 21.74 -21.88 -43.22
CA GLY A 145 22.24 -23.06 -43.92
C GLY A 145 23.59 -22.72 -44.59
N GLY A 146 24.70 -23.01 -43.91
CA GLY A 146 26.09 -22.73 -44.29
C GLY A 146 27.03 -23.10 -43.12
N PRO A 147 28.36 -23.02 -43.20
CA PRO A 147 29.36 -23.68 -42.32
C PRO A 147 29.26 -23.42 -40.79
N ALA A 148 28.28 -22.62 -40.36
CA ALA A 148 27.85 -22.45 -38.98
C ALA A 148 27.26 -23.73 -38.32
N ARG A 149 26.96 -24.82 -39.03
CA ARG A 149 26.37 -26.04 -38.43
C ARG A 149 27.25 -26.72 -37.37
N TYR A 150 28.58 -26.70 -37.54
CA TYR A 150 29.49 -27.26 -36.54
C TYR A 150 29.59 -26.35 -35.32
N HIS A 151 29.58 -25.02 -35.52
CA HIS A 151 29.59 -24.06 -34.43
C HIS A 151 28.25 -24.08 -33.67
N SER A 152 27.11 -24.25 -34.36
CA SER A 152 25.79 -24.33 -33.71
C SER A 152 25.57 -25.65 -32.96
N ALA A 153 26.09 -26.78 -33.46
CA ALA A 153 26.02 -28.05 -32.74
C ALA A 153 26.82 -28.02 -31.43
N GLN A 154 28.02 -27.42 -31.48
CA GLN A 154 28.84 -27.23 -30.29
C GLN A 154 28.23 -26.23 -29.30
N LEU A 155 27.63 -25.15 -29.80
CA LEU A 155 26.88 -24.20 -28.98
C LEU A 155 25.63 -24.86 -28.35
N MET A 156 24.92 -25.70 -29.11
CA MET A 156 23.77 -26.45 -28.59
C MET A 156 24.17 -27.45 -27.51
N LYS A 157 25.29 -28.15 -27.68
CA LYS A 157 25.85 -29.04 -26.66
C LYS A 157 26.21 -28.27 -25.38
N LEU A 158 26.90 -27.14 -25.52
CA LEU A 158 27.23 -26.25 -24.39
C LEU A 158 25.97 -25.74 -23.68
N HIS A 159 24.96 -25.31 -24.43
CA HIS A 159 23.69 -24.88 -23.86
C HIS A 159 22.92 -26.02 -23.18
N MET A 160 22.96 -27.23 -23.75
CA MET A 160 22.34 -28.40 -23.15
C MET A 160 23.00 -28.78 -21.82
N GLU A 161 24.34 -28.76 -21.77
CA GLU A 161 25.10 -28.97 -20.54
C GLU A 161 24.77 -27.89 -19.51
N GLN A 162 24.76 -26.61 -19.91
CA GLN A 162 24.35 -25.51 -19.03
C GLN A 162 22.92 -25.66 -18.51
N ILE A 163 21.98 -26.10 -19.34
CA ILE A 163 20.60 -26.34 -18.92
C ILE A 163 20.53 -27.50 -17.92
N GLN A 164 21.32 -28.55 -18.12
CA GLN A 164 21.39 -29.67 -17.19
C GLN A 164 21.99 -29.24 -15.85
N THR A 165 23.08 -28.47 -15.86
CA THR A 165 23.67 -27.90 -14.63
C THR A 165 22.69 -27.00 -13.90
N LEU A 166 22.02 -26.09 -14.62
CA LEU A 166 21.01 -25.23 -14.00
C LEU A 166 19.83 -26.03 -13.44
N LYS A 167 19.47 -27.14 -14.09
CA LYS A 167 18.41 -28.01 -13.59
C LYS A 167 18.83 -28.71 -12.29
N THR A 168 20.06 -29.21 -12.20
CA THR A 168 20.60 -29.80 -10.97
C THR A 168 20.73 -28.77 -9.87
N ASP A 169 21.15 -27.54 -10.18
CA ASP A 169 21.25 -26.45 -9.21
C ASP A 169 19.88 -26.05 -8.66
N ILE A 170 18.86 -25.98 -9.51
CA ILE A 170 17.48 -25.71 -9.10
C ILE A 170 16.95 -26.82 -8.19
N GLU A 171 17.25 -28.08 -8.50
CA GLU A 171 16.84 -29.22 -7.66
C GLU A 171 17.53 -29.21 -6.30
N SER A 172 18.84 -28.89 -6.26
CA SER A 172 19.58 -28.69 -5.00
C SER A 172 19.00 -27.55 -4.17
N LEU A 173 18.77 -26.38 -4.79
CA LEU A 173 18.21 -25.21 -4.11
C LEU A 173 16.80 -25.48 -3.56
N LYS A 174 15.99 -26.27 -4.26
CA LYS A 174 14.67 -26.72 -3.75
C LYS A 174 14.81 -27.64 -2.54
N ALA A 175 15.79 -28.54 -2.55
CA ALA A 175 16.06 -29.42 -1.41
C ALA A 175 16.51 -28.62 -0.18
N ASP A 176 17.41 -27.65 -0.37
CA ASP A 176 17.88 -26.75 0.68
C ASP A 176 16.76 -25.89 1.25
N GLN A 177 15.92 -25.31 0.38
CA GLN A 177 14.75 -24.54 0.82
C GLN A 177 13.77 -25.40 1.63
N GLN A 178 13.57 -26.66 1.22
CA GLN A 178 12.70 -27.57 1.96
C GLN A 178 13.30 -27.93 3.32
N LYS A 179 14.62 -28.14 3.42
CA LYS A 179 15.34 -28.38 4.67
C LYS A 179 15.23 -27.18 5.62
N GLU A 180 15.44 -25.96 5.12
CA GLU A 180 15.29 -24.72 5.89
C GLU A 180 13.86 -24.56 6.41
N LYS A 181 12.86 -24.79 5.55
CA LYS A 181 11.44 -24.77 5.94
C LYS A 181 11.12 -25.77 7.05
N HIS A 182 11.70 -26.97 7.01
CA HIS A 182 11.52 -27.96 8.07
C HIS A 182 12.20 -27.53 9.37
N SER A 183 13.40 -26.95 9.29
CA SER A 183 14.14 -26.41 10.44
C SER A 183 13.35 -25.28 11.12
N LEU A 184 12.87 -24.29 10.36
CA LEU A 184 12.05 -23.20 10.89
C LEU A 184 10.74 -23.69 11.53
N ARG A 185 10.10 -24.72 10.96
CA ARG A 185 8.91 -25.36 11.57
C ARG A 185 9.23 -26.09 12.86
N ALA A 186 10.44 -26.60 13.03
CA ALA A 186 10.87 -27.22 14.28
C ALA A 186 11.09 -26.14 15.35
N GLU A 187 11.75 -25.04 14.99
CA GLU A 187 12.01 -23.90 15.88
C GLU A 187 10.73 -23.19 16.33
N ILE A 188 9.77 -22.98 15.42
CA ILE A 188 8.45 -22.44 15.76
C ILE A 188 7.71 -23.34 16.76
N ARG A 189 7.83 -24.67 16.63
CA ARG A 189 7.21 -25.59 17.59
C ARG A 189 7.90 -25.54 18.94
N ALA A 190 9.24 -25.58 18.97
CA ALA A 190 10.00 -25.48 20.22
C ALA A 190 9.72 -24.17 20.97
N THR A 191 9.62 -23.05 20.25
CA THR A 191 9.27 -21.75 20.84
C THR A 191 7.82 -21.69 21.35
N ALA A 192 6.87 -22.32 20.64
CA ALA A 192 5.50 -22.44 21.11
C ALA A 192 5.41 -23.29 22.39
N ASP A 193 6.12 -24.41 22.45
CA ASP A 193 6.16 -25.28 23.64
C ASP A 193 6.77 -24.55 24.85
N ALA A 194 7.86 -23.81 24.64
CA ALA A 194 8.49 -22.99 25.69
C ALA A 194 7.56 -21.86 26.19
N LEU A 195 6.76 -21.27 25.29
CA LEU A 195 5.76 -20.26 25.67
C LEU A 195 4.65 -20.88 26.53
N VAL A 196 4.16 -22.06 26.16
CA VAL A 196 3.15 -22.79 26.94
C VAL A 196 3.70 -23.12 28.33
N GLN A 197 4.93 -23.63 28.44
CA GLN A 197 5.57 -23.89 29.73
C GLN A 197 5.72 -22.63 30.57
N SER A 198 6.14 -21.51 29.96
CA SER A 198 6.26 -20.22 30.66
C SER A 198 4.90 -19.72 31.16
N GLN A 199 3.83 -19.94 30.39
CA GLN A 199 2.47 -19.58 30.78
C GLN A 199 1.97 -20.41 31.96
N VAL A 200 2.28 -21.71 32.00
CA VAL A 200 1.96 -22.59 33.13
C VAL A 200 2.69 -22.13 34.40
N ALA A 201 4.00 -21.86 34.31
CA ALA A 201 4.77 -21.35 35.43
C ALA A 201 4.23 -20.00 35.95
N LEU A 202 3.82 -19.09 35.05
CA LEU A 202 3.17 -17.84 35.44
C LEU A 202 1.86 -18.06 36.19
N THR A 203 1.04 -19.02 35.77
CA THR A 203 -0.22 -19.35 36.47
C THR A 203 0.05 -19.94 37.86
N GLU A 204 1.08 -20.78 38.01
CA GLU A 204 1.49 -21.31 39.31
C GLU A 204 2.00 -20.19 40.24
N CYS A 205 2.84 -19.29 39.74
CA CYS A 205 3.30 -18.13 40.52
C CYS A 205 2.14 -17.20 40.93
N GLN A 206 1.13 -17.02 40.07
CA GLN A 206 -0.06 -16.24 40.41
C GLN A 206 -0.87 -16.90 41.52
N ALA A 207 -1.04 -18.23 41.49
CA ALA A 207 -1.72 -18.95 42.56
C ALA A 207 -0.99 -18.80 43.91
N ALA A 208 0.33 -18.99 43.93
CA ALA A 208 1.15 -18.80 45.13
C ALA A 208 1.11 -17.35 45.66
N LEU A 209 1.04 -16.36 44.77
CA LEU A 209 0.89 -14.95 45.18
C LEU A 209 -0.45 -14.69 45.86
N VAL A 210 -1.54 -15.29 45.36
CA VAL A 210 -2.86 -15.18 45.98
C VAL A 210 -2.85 -15.82 47.38
N GLU A 211 -2.25 -17.01 47.53
CA GLU A 211 -2.09 -17.65 48.84
C GLU A 211 -1.32 -16.76 49.81
N SER A 212 -0.15 -16.23 49.40
CA SER A 212 0.64 -15.32 50.24
C SER A 212 -0.09 -14.02 50.59
N GLN A 213 -0.93 -13.48 49.68
CA GLN A 213 -1.77 -12.32 49.97
C GLN A 213 -2.84 -12.63 51.03
N THR A 214 -3.43 -13.83 50.99
CA THR A 214 -4.41 -14.27 52.01
C THR A 214 -3.77 -14.49 53.38
N GLU A 215 -2.56 -15.06 53.42
CA GLU A 215 -1.78 -15.21 54.66
C GLU A 215 -1.39 -13.84 55.24
N ASN A 216 -0.87 -12.93 54.40
CA ASN A 216 -0.55 -11.57 54.82
C ASN A 216 -1.78 -10.79 55.30
N GLY A 217 -2.95 -10.98 54.68
CA GLY A 217 -4.21 -10.37 55.15
C GLY A 217 -4.66 -10.92 56.50
N SER A 218 -4.36 -12.18 56.80
CA SER A 218 -4.64 -12.82 58.09
C SER A 218 -3.66 -12.36 59.17
N LEU A 219 -2.36 -12.24 58.84
CA LEU A 219 -1.34 -11.64 59.69
C LEU A 219 -1.62 -10.16 59.99
N LYS A 220 -2.10 -9.39 59.00
CA LYS A 220 -2.46 -7.99 59.18
C LYS A 220 -3.65 -7.84 60.15
N ARG A 221 -4.68 -8.69 60.04
CA ARG A 221 -5.80 -8.73 60.99
C ARG A 221 -5.34 -9.09 62.41
N ALA A 222 -4.51 -10.13 62.55
CA ALA A 222 -3.94 -10.51 63.84
C ALA A 222 -3.08 -9.38 64.45
N ARG A 223 -2.34 -8.64 63.62
CA ARG A 223 -1.55 -7.48 64.04
C ARG A 223 -2.41 -6.28 64.43
N GLU A 224 -3.51 -6.04 63.72
CA GLU A 224 -4.49 -5.00 64.08
C GLU A 224 -5.18 -5.32 65.42
N GLU A 225 -5.57 -6.58 65.66
CA GLU A 225 -6.08 -7.03 66.97
C GLU A 225 -5.05 -6.85 68.09
N MET A 226 -3.76 -7.10 67.81
CA MET A 226 -2.69 -6.86 68.78
C MET A 226 -2.39 -5.36 69.01
N MET A 227 -2.57 -4.49 68.00
CA MET A 227 -2.38 -3.04 68.14
C MET A 227 -3.57 -2.33 68.80
N GLU A 228 -4.78 -2.89 68.77
CA GLU A 228 -5.93 -2.39 69.53
C GLU A 228 -5.68 -2.42 71.07
N SER A 229 -4.66 -3.17 71.52
CA SER A 229 -4.25 -3.27 72.93
C SER A 229 -3.11 -2.32 73.36
N GLN A 230 -2.54 -1.49 72.47
CA GLN A 230 -1.45 -0.58 72.83
C GLN A 230 -1.54 0.77 72.11
N SER A 231 -1.91 1.80 72.86
CA SER A 231 -1.81 3.22 72.47
C SER A 231 -0.36 3.72 72.49
N MET A 232 0.06 4.51 71.48
CA MET A 232 0.77 5.81 71.57
C MET A 232 1.31 6.27 70.17
N PRO A 233 1.50 7.58 69.90
CA PRO A 233 1.70 8.17 68.57
C PRO A 233 3.15 8.60 68.26
N ILE A 234 3.41 9.16 67.05
CA ILE A 234 4.55 10.02 66.55
C ILE A 234 5.11 9.47 65.21
N HIS A 235 5.56 10.19 64.17
CA HIS A 235 5.49 11.57 63.62
C HIS A 235 6.34 11.53 62.32
N VAL A 236 5.85 12.12 61.21
CA VAL A 236 6.54 12.83 60.09
C VAL A 236 7.69 12.17 59.31
N SER A 237 7.61 12.18 57.97
CA SER A 237 8.39 13.13 57.13
C SER A 237 8.38 12.77 55.64
N SER A 238 7.98 13.75 54.84
CA SER A 238 8.06 13.82 53.38
C SER A 238 9.48 14.15 52.92
N GLY A 239 9.99 13.44 51.91
CA GLY A 239 11.24 13.77 51.23
C GLY A 239 11.11 13.59 49.72
N THR A 240 11.03 14.70 48.99
CA THR A 240 11.17 14.77 47.54
C THR A 240 12.59 15.25 47.21
N PRO A 241 13.32 14.66 46.24
CA PRO A 241 14.51 15.28 45.65
C PRO A 241 14.25 15.88 44.25
N PRO A 242 15.12 16.80 43.79
CA PRO A 242 14.85 17.75 42.69
C PRO A 242 15.31 17.23 41.31
N PRO A 243 14.80 17.78 40.18
CA PRO A 243 15.31 17.43 38.87
C PRO A 243 16.39 18.41 38.40
N THR A 244 17.58 17.87 38.14
CA THR A 244 18.62 18.43 37.29
C THR A 244 18.16 18.46 35.82
N GLY A 245 18.61 19.47 35.07
CA GLY A 245 18.14 19.83 33.73
C GLY A 245 18.20 18.69 32.72
N SER A 246 17.09 17.97 32.62
CA SER A 246 16.82 16.95 31.62
C SER A 246 15.95 17.59 30.52
N SER A 247 16.11 17.14 29.27
CA SER A 247 15.18 17.48 28.19
C SER A 247 13.76 17.26 28.70
N SER A 248 13.02 18.33 28.92
CA SER A 248 11.74 18.25 29.60
C SER A 248 10.74 17.55 28.67
N VAL A 249 10.41 16.31 28.99
CA VAL A 249 9.35 15.57 28.29
C VAL A 249 8.03 15.90 28.97
N HIS A 250 6.97 16.12 28.20
CA HIS A 250 5.62 16.29 28.76
C HIS A 250 5.20 15.04 29.54
N PRO A 251 4.39 15.20 30.62
CA PRO A 251 3.88 14.07 31.37
C PRO A 251 3.02 13.15 30.49
N ASP A 252 2.97 11.88 30.85
CA ASP A 252 2.16 10.88 30.17
C ASP A 252 0.68 11.28 30.12
N ILE A 253 0.05 11.05 28.97
CA ILE A 253 -1.35 11.39 28.74
C ILE A 253 -2.23 10.13 28.71
N SER A 254 -3.51 10.28 29.02
CA SER A 254 -4.50 9.22 28.79
C SER A 254 -4.68 8.99 27.29
N ILE A 255 -4.24 7.84 26.79
CA ILE A 255 -4.38 7.47 25.38
C ILE A 255 -5.70 6.70 25.23
N PRO A 256 -6.62 7.16 24.35
CA PRO A 256 -7.87 6.43 24.09
C PRO A 256 -7.59 5.01 23.61
N ARG A 257 -8.41 4.04 24.05
CA ARG A 257 -8.34 2.67 23.53
C ARG A 257 -8.79 2.68 22.07
N LEU A 258 -7.86 2.42 21.16
CA LEU A 258 -8.16 2.36 19.73
C LEU A 258 -8.95 1.09 19.42
N THR A 259 -10.19 1.23 18.97
CA THR A 259 -10.99 0.09 18.51
C THR A 259 -10.49 -0.41 17.14
N PRO A 260 -10.66 -1.69 16.80
CA PRO A 260 -10.25 -2.23 15.50
C PRO A 260 -10.86 -1.47 14.31
N GLU A 261 -12.14 -1.10 14.41
CA GLU A 261 -12.84 -0.33 13.37
C GLU A 261 -12.24 1.06 13.16
N ARG A 262 -11.91 1.75 14.27
CA ARG A 262 -11.26 3.06 14.19
C ARG A 262 -9.86 2.93 13.60
N ASN A 263 -9.13 1.88 13.98
CA ASN A 263 -7.81 1.56 13.45
C ASN A 263 -7.82 1.34 11.93
N GLU A 264 -8.82 0.60 11.42
CA GLU A 264 -9.02 0.37 9.99
C GLU A 264 -9.33 1.68 9.24
N LEU A 265 -10.22 2.51 9.80
CA LEU A 265 -10.55 3.81 9.24
C LEU A 265 -9.31 4.71 9.14
N LEU A 266 -8.50 4.81 10.20
CA LEU A 266 -7.26 5.61 10.17
C LEU A 266 -6.27 5.06 9.14
N THR A 267 -6.23 3.74 8.97
CA THR A 267 -5.37 3.08 7.98
C THR A 267 -5.81 3.44 6.55
N GLU A 268 -7.10 3.39 6.25
CA GLU A 268 -7.64 3.79 4.95
C GLU A 268 -7.33 5.26 4.65
N HIS A 269 -7.56 6.15 5.61
CA HIS A 269 -7.27 7.58 5.50
C HIS A 269 -5.77 7.89 5.34
N SER A 270 -4.90 7.00 5.80
CA SER A 270 -3.46 7.13 5.61
C SER A 270 -3.02 6.93 4.15
N MET A 271 -3.86 6.33 3.30
CA MET A 271 -3.52 5.97 1.92
C MET A 271 -2.23 5.12 1.81
N GLY A 272 -2.03 4.21 2.75
CA GLY A 272 -0.86 3.32 2.79
C GLY A 272 0.45 4.03 3.18
N ARG A 273 0.38 5.23 3.77
CA ARG A 273 1.57 5.99 4.19
C ARG A 273 1.77 5.95 5.72
N PRO A 274 2.89 5.41 6.23
CA PRO A 274 3.14 5.30 7.66
C PRO A 274 3.28 6.65 8.37
N ASP A 275 3.84 7.68 7.70
CA ASP A 275 3.97 9.03 8.27
C ASP A 275 2.60 9.70 8.45
N ARG A 276 1.70 9.51 7.48
CA ARG A 276 0.33 10.04 7.55
C ARG A 276 -0.50 9.31 8.60
N TYR A 277 -0.34 7.99 8.68
CA TYR A 277 -0.98 7.17 9.69
C TYR A 277 -0.58 7.59 11.12
N ALA A 278 0.72 7.79 11.36
CA ALA A 278 1.23 8.27 12.64
C ALA A 278 0.66 9.64 13.03
N LEU A 279 0.50 10.55 12.05
CA LEU A 279 -0.12 11.84 12.28
C LEU A 279 -1.60 11.73 12.66
N LEU A 280 -2.34 10.82 12.02
CA LEU A 280 -3.75 10.57 12.34
C LEU A 280 -3.90 9.99 13.75
N LEU A 281 -3.05 9.04 14.14
CA LEU A 281 -3.00 8.51 15.50
C LEU A 281 -2.71 9.62 16.53
N PHE A 282 -1.77 10.51 16.23
CA PHE A 282 -1.46 11.65 17.08
C PHE A 282 -2.68 12.57 17.26
N GLN A 283 -3.40 12.88 16.18
CA GLN A 283 -4.61 13.70 16.22
C GLN A 283 -5.75 13.05 17.02
N GLU A 284 -5.84 11.72 17.00
CA GLU A 284 -6.84 10.98 17.76
C GLU A 284 -6.51 10.97 19.26
N CYS A 285 -5.22 10.92 19.63
CA CYS A 285 -4.78 10.85 21.02
C CYS A 285 -4.71 12.21 21.71
N VAL A 286 -4.49 13.29 20.96
CA VAL A 286 -4.21 14.62 21.52
C VAL A 286 -5.41 15.54 21.27
N SER A 287 -6.03 16.02 22.35
CA SER A 287 -7.12 16.99 22.27
C SER A 287 -6.64 18.29 21.60
N LYS A 288 -7.58 19.04 21.01
CA LYS A 288 -7.26 20.32 20.34
C LYS A 288 -6.60 21.31 21.30
N GLU A 289 -7.09 21.37 22.53
CA GLU A 289 -6.55 22.23 23.61
C GLU A 289 -5.08 21.90 23.88
N ARG A 290 -4.77 20.63 24.13
CA ARG A 290 -3.41 20.16 24.38
C ARG A 290 -2.49 20.34 23.18
N TYR A 291 -3.01 20.18 21.96
CA TYR A 291 -2.24 20.48 20.76
C TYR A 291 -1.86 21.96 20.67
N HIS A 292 -2.76 22.88 21.03
CA HIS A 292 -2.46 24.31 21.03
C HIS A 292 -1.41 24.67 22.09
N GLU A 293 -1.46 24.03 23.26
CA GLU A 293 -0.41 24.17 24.29
C GLU A 293 0.95 23.66 23.81
N TRP A 294 0.97 22.60 22.99
CA TRP A 294 2.20 21.98 22.50
C TRP A 294 2.74 22.58 21.20
N ALA A 295 1.91 23.33 20.47
CA ALA A 295 2.31 23.96 19.23
C ALA A 295 3.46 24.95 19.50
N GLN A 296 4.45 24.97 18.61
CA GLN A 296 5.68 25.78 18.69
C GLN A 296 6.69 25.42 19.80
N ASN A 297 6.26 24.92 20.96
CA ASN A 297 7.14 24.65 22.10
C ASN A 297 7.51 23.17 22.29
N THR A 298 6.92 22.26 21.50
CA THR A 298 7.11 20.81 21.62
C THR A 298 7.65 20.20 20.31
N ASN A 299 8.45 19.14 20.42
CA ASN A 299 8.86 18.29 19.30
C ASN A 299 8.92 16.81 19.74
N TRP A 300 9.25 15.93 18.80
CA TRP A 300 9.24 14.49 19.03
C TRP A 300 10.17 14.02 20.17
N ASP A 301 11.37 14.58 20.29
CA ASP A 301 12.41 14.07 21.21
C ASP A 301 12.80 15.02 22.34
N GLY A 302 12.31 16.26 22.35
CA GLY A 302 12.73 17.31 23.28
C GLY A 302 14.03 18.00 22.85
N SER A 303 14.42 17.88 21.57
CA SER A 303 15.65 18.50 21.08
C SER A 303 15.52 20.02 20.91
N ARG A 304 16.65 20.73 20.88
CA ARG A 304 16.72 22.19 20.59
C ARG A 304 15.96 23.07 21.59
N GLY A 305 15.97 22.71 22.87
CA GLY A 305 15.33 23.49 23.94
C GLY A 305 13.80 23.47 23.91
N LYS A 306 13.20 22.50 23.21
CA LYS A 306 11.76 22.26 23.19
C LYS A 306 11.38 21.11 24.11
N PHE A 307 10.12 21.04 24.49
CA PHE A 307 9.60 19.90 25.23
C PHE A 307 9.48 18.68 24.33
N GLY A 308 9.77 17.48 24.87
CA GLY A 308 9.54 16.22 24.18
C GLY A 308 8.09 15.76 24.30
N LEU A 309 7.59 15.07 23.27
CA LEU A 309 6.29 14.38 23.38
C LEU A 309 6.33 13.31 24.48
N PRO A 310 5.21 13.07 25.18
CA PRO A 310 5.12 12.04 26.21
C PRO A 310 5.62 10.68 25.73
N VAL A 311 6.33 9.95 26.60
CA VAL A 311 6.95 8.67 26.24
C VAL A 311 5.87 7.68 25.83
N ASN A 312 4.78 7.61 26.60
CA ASN A 312 3.68 6.70 26.32
C ASN A 312 3.05 6.94 24.93
N LEU A 313 2.89 8.20 24.52
CA LEU A 313 2.35 8.58 23.22
C LEU A 313 3.28 8.16 22.08
N ARG A 314 4.59 8.35 22.23
CA ARG A 314 5.57 7.95 21.22
C ARG A 314 5.62 6.44 21.03
N VAL A 315 5.62 5.69 22.14
CA VAL A 315 5.57 4.22 22.14
C VAL A 315 4.28 3.74 21.49
N PHE A 316 3.14 4.32 21.85
CA PHE A 316 1.84 3.98 21.27
C PHE A 316 1.82 4.18 19.75
N ILE A 317 2.25 5.34 19.26
CA ILE A 317 2.29 5.65 17.82
C ILE A 317 3.21 4.66 17.10
N MET A 318 4.44 4.46 17.58
CA MET A 318 5.40 3.57 16.91
C MET A 318 4.95 2.11 16.93
N LYS A 319 4.32 1.65 18.03
CA LYS A 319 3.78 0.28 18.13
C LYS A 319 2.67 0.05 17.10
N ASN A 320 1.71 0.95 17.01
CA ASN A 320 0.61 0.83 16.04
C ASN A 320 1.10 0.91 14.59
N VAL A 321 2.04 1.81 14.30
CA VAL A 321 2.63 1.89 12.95
C VAL A 321 3.39 0.60 12.60
N SER A 322 4.15 0.03 13.54
CA SER A 322 4.89 -1.23 13.32
C SER A 322 3.96 -2.41 13.04
N GLN A 323 2.79 -2.44 13.68
CA GLN A 323 1.80 -3.50 13.47
C GLN A 323 1.14 -3.41 12.09
N MET A 324 0.93 -2.20 11.57
CA MET A 324 0.25 -1.99 10.29
C MET A 324 1.19 -2.03 9.08
N PHE A 325 2.46 -1.62 9.25
CA PHE A 325 3.43 -1.52 8.17
C PHE A 325 4.60 -2.49 8.43
N LEU A 326 4.65 -3.56 7.64
CA LEU A 326 5.72 -4.56 7.69
C LEU A 326 7.09 -3.88 7.48
N SER A 327 7.97 -3.99 8.48
CA SER A 327 9.33 -3.42 8.56
C SER A 327 9.39 -1.87 8.57
N LEU A 328 9.55 -1.29 9.77
CA LEU A 328 9.88 0.13 9.94
C LEU A 328 11.37 0.38 9.70
N SER A 329 11.73 0.71 8.46
CA SER A 329 13.06 1.22 8.13
C SER A 329 13.39 2.51 8.91
N ASP A 330 14.68 2.82 9.11
CA ASP A 330 15.11 4.06 9.77
C ASP A 330 14.66 5.32 9.01
N ALA A 331 14.60 5.24 7.67
CA ALA A 331 14.05 6.30 6.84
C ALA A 331 12.57 6.55 7.15
N THR A 332 11.79 5.49 7.38
CA THR A 332 10.38 5.59 7.76
C THR A 332 10.22 6.18 9.16
N ARG A 333 11.03 5.72 10.13
CA ARG A 333 11.04 6.27 11.50
C ARG A 333 11.35 7.76 11.49
N LYS A 334 12.32 8.18 10.66
CA LYS A 334 12.65 9.60 10.47
C LYS A 334 11.49 10.38 9.85
N SER A 335 10.85 9.87 8.80
CA SER A 335 9.74 10.59 8.14
C SER A 335 8.53 10.78 9.06
N ILE A 336 8.25 9.82 9.95
CA ILE A 336 7.22 9.94 10.99
C ILE A 336 7.56 11.08 11.96
N LYS A 337 8.79 11.10 12.49
CA LYS A 337 9.27 12.16 13.38
C LYS A 337 9.18 13.53 12.71
N ASP A 338 9.67 13.64 11.48
CA ASP A 338 9.67 14.89 10.72
C ASP A 338 8.25 15.37 10.45
N ARG A 339 7.32 14.47 10.11
CA ARG A 339 5.91 14.81 9.87
C ARG A 339 5.22 15.34 11.12
N LEU A 340 5.43 14.71 12.28
CA LEU A 340 4.83 15.16 13.54
C LEU A 340 5.45 16.48 14.01
N ASN A 341 6.75 16.64 13.86
CA ASN A 341 7.43 17.91 14.10
C ASN A 341 6.92 19.02 13.17
N GLU A 342 6.68 18.72 11.89
CA GLU A 342 6.09 19.66 10.94
C GLU A 342 4.68 20.08 11.39
N TYR A 343 3.89 19.14 11.88
CA TYR A 343 2.54 19.40 12.39
C TYR A 343 2.54 20.28 13.65
N LEU A 344 3.47 20.06 14.57
CA LEU A 344 3.64 20.86 15.80
C LEU A 344 4.21 22.27 15.54
N ARG A 345 4.82 22.52 14.37
CA ARG A 345 5.34 23.84 13.96
C ARG A 345 4.30 24.76 13.33
N LYS A 346 3.08 24.30 13.04
CA LYS A 346 2.05 25.11 12.36
C LYS A 346 0.90 25.40 13.33
N PRO A 347 0.79 26.60 13.93
CA PRO A 347 -0.32 26.91 14.80
C PRO A 347 -1.58 27.03 13.93
N ARG A 348 -2.56 26.14 14.15
CA ARG A 348 -3.86 26.24 13.48
C ARG A 348 -4.65 27.37 14.15
N LYS A 349 -5.28 28.25 13.37
CA LYS A 349 -6.18 29.29 13.92
C LYS A 349 -7.37 28.59 14.57
N SER A 350 -7.65 28.92 15.83
CA SER A 350 -8.86 28.53 16.55
C SER A 350 -10.06 29.23 15.89
N GLY A 351 -10.66 28.57 14.92
CA GLY A 351 -11.83 29.10 14.23
C GLY A 351 -11.90 28.65 12.78
N TYR A 352 -12.10 27.35 12.57
CA TYR A 352 -12.96 26.81 11.52
C TYR A 352 -13.28 25.37 11.91
N GLY A 353 -14.56 25.05 11.79
CA GLY A 353 -15.22 23.92 12.42
C GLY A 353 -14.52 22.59 12.23
N MET A 354 -14.92 21.68 13.12
CA MET A 354 -15.14 20.30 12.72
C MET A 354 -15.78 20.30 11.34
N ALA A 355 -14.98 20.08 10.29
CA ALA A 355 -15.47 19.24 9.23
C ALA A 355 -15.67 17.89 9.93
N CYS A 356 -16.91 17.66 10.38
CA CYS A 356 -17.46 16.32 10.39
C CYS A 356 -17.11 15.75 9.01
N PHE A 357 -16.12 14.86 8.99
CA PHE A 357 -15.69 14.24 7.76
C PHE A 357 -16.85 13.39 7.25
N PRO A 358 -17.32 13.59 6.00
CA PRO A 358 -18.31 12.71 5.40
C PRO A 358 -17.78 11.28 5.24
#